data_AF-A0A2T0WDQ1-F1
#
_entry.id   AF-A0A2T0WDQ1-F1
#
_cell.length_a   1.000
_cell.length_b   1.000
_cell.length_c   1.000
_cell.angle_alpha   90.00
_cell.angle_beta   90.00
_cell.angle_gamma   90.00
#
_symmetry.space_group_name_H-M   'P 1'
#
loop_
_entity.id
_entity.type
_entity.pdbx_description
1 polymer ?
#
loop_
_entity_poly.entity_id
_entity_poly.type
_entity_poly.pdbx_seq_one_letter_code
_entity_poly.pdbx_strand_id
1 'polypeptide(L)'
;MKQILLAAALVAVPVAVFSGVEHYIIGTQATDQQASALSPSLGDVSAFEAIVTDTQTIARTGDLVAAEKRITDLETSWDTAAAALQAKAPAAWGMVDASADAAFSALRAHTPDPAKVEAALSALAATLSNPTADITASAVVQTLNGIAITDAAGHPLPCELMLSDLRDGLAANRAPANAQQKIADLQAKSTERCNADDDRRADDFSAQALALLTPGSAQVTK
;
A
#
# COMPACT_ATOMS: atom_id res chain seq x y z
N MET A 1 9.50 -3.31 -64.82
CA MET A 1 10.02 -2.20 -63.98
C MET A 1 9.08 -1.02 -64.12
N LYS A 2 8.69 -0.39 -63.00
CA LYS A 2 7.69 0.69 -62.85
C LYS A 2 6.24 0.20 -62.91
N GLN A 3 5.72 -0.28 -61.77
CA GLN A 3 4.32 -0.10 -61.33
C GLN A 3 4.09 -0.68 -59.91
N ILE A 4 5.09 -1.30 -59.26
CA ILE A 4 4.97 -1.78 -57.87
C ILE A 4 5.29 -0.67 -56.85
N LEU A 5 4.76 0.54 -57.04
CA LEU A 5 4.98 1.70 -56.13
C LEU A 5 3.69 2.52 -55.90
N LEU A 6 2.53 1.86 -55.78
CA LEU A 6 1.26 2.56 -55.48
C LEU A 6 0.34 1.82 -54.49
N ALA A 7 0.91 1.08 -53.53
CA ALA A 7 0.13 0.44 -52.46
C ALA A 7 0.81 0.52 -51.09
N ALA A 8 1.29 1.70 -50.70
CA ALA A 8 1.90 1.93 -49.38
C ALA A 8 1.40 3.22 -48.69
N ALA A 9 0.19 3.70 -49.00
CA ALA A 9 -0.30 4.98 -48.48
C ALA A 9 -1.74 4.94 -47.92
N LEU A 10 -2.31 3.77 -47.55
CA LEU A 10 -3.70 3.73 -47.07
C LEU A 10 -3.98 2.72 -45.95
N VAL A 11 -3.12 2.59 -44.94
CA VAL A 11 -3.45 1.92 -43.66
C VAL A 11 -2.65 2.52 -42.50
N ALA A 12 -2.67 3.84 -42.29
CA ALA A 12 -1.88 4.46 -41.21
C ALA A 12 -2.65 5.44 -40.30
N VAL A 13 -3.99 5.53 -40.35
CA VAL A 13 -4.72 6.59 -39.61
C VAL A 13 -6.04 6.19 -38.91
N PRO A 14 -6.30 4.92 -38.51
CA PRO A 14 -7.23 4.79 -37.37
C PRO A 14 -6.92 3.70 -36.33
N VAL A 15 -5.67 3.23 -36.17
CA VAL A 15 -5.35 2.30 -35.07
C VAL A 15 -4.90 3.04 -33.79
N ALA A 16 -4.53 4.31 -33.87
CA ALA A 16 -4.12 5.09 -32.69
C ALA A 16 -5.27 5.62 -31.82
N VAL A 17 -6.54 5.41 -32.20
CA VAL A 17 -7.71 5.87 -31.43
C VAL A 17 -8.44 4.72 -30.70
N PHE A 18 -8.10 3.47 -30.98
CA PHE A 18 -8.74 2.29 -30.35
C PHE A 18 -7.89 1.59 -29.27
N SER A 19 -6.80 2.21 -28.80
CA SER A 19 -6.03 1.70 -27.64
C SER A 19 -6.37 2.43 -26.33
N GLY A 20 -7.19 3.48 -26.38
CA GLY A 20 -7.59 4.27 -25.20
C GLY A 20 -8.90 3.84 -24.53
N VAL A 21 -9.63 2.89 -25.12
CA VAL A 21 -11.01 2.50 -24.70
C VAL A 21 -11.07 1.12 -24.03
N GLU A 22 -10.00 0.32 -24.06
CA GLU A 22 -10.00 -1.05 -23.54
C GLU A 22 -9.43 -1.20 -22.12
N HIS A 23 -8.92 -0.14 -21.49
CA HIS A 23 -8.32 -0.23 -20.14
C HIS A 23 -9.33 -0.15 -18.96
N TYR A 24 -10.65 -0.20 -19.20
CA TYR A 24 -11.61 0.04 -18.10
C TYR A 24 -12.86 -0.85 -18.03
N ILE A 25 -13.00 -1.94 -18.79
CA ILE A 25 -14.27 -2.73 -18.74
C ILE A 25 -14.12 -4.27 -18.72
N ILE A 26 -12.94 -4.82 -18.49
CA ILE A 26 -12.83 -6.27 -18.26
C ILE A 26 -11.98 -6.49 -17.03
N GLY A 27 -12.62 -6.90 -15.94
CA GLY A 27 -11.93 -7.57 -14.85
C GLY A 27 -11.13 -8.70 -15.47
N THR A 28 -9.82 -8.52 -15.52
CA THR A 28 -8.88 -9.60 -15.78
C THR A 28 -9.16 -10.64 -14.71
N GLN A 29 -9.85 -11.71 -15.12
CA GLN A 29 -9.66 -12.97 -14.45
C GLN A 29 -8.15 -13.19 -14.44
N ALA A 30 -7.60 -13.27 -13.24
CA ALA A 30 -6.25 -13.73 -13.02
C ALA A 30 -6.17 -15.13 -13.65
N THR A 31 -5.73 -15.19 -14.91
CA THR A 31 -5.02 -16.37 -15.35
C THR A 31 -3.77 -16.41 -14.49
N ASP A 32 -3.69 -17.42 -13.63
CA ASP A 32 -2.49 -17.81 -12.91
C ASP A 32 -1.36 -18.07 -13.92
N GLN A 33 -0.75 -17.00 -14.39
CA GLN A 33 0.58 -17.03 -14.95
C GLN A 33 1.48 -16.44 -13.88
N GLN A 34 2.03 -17.35 -13.09
CA GLN A 34 3.24 -17.16 -12.30
C GLN A 34 4.35 -16.65 -13.23
N ALA A 35 4.37 -15.34 -13.45
CA ALA A 35 5.57 -14.62 -13.78
C ALA A 35 6.10 -14.09 -12.45
N SER A 36 6.92 -14.90 -11.76
CA SER A 36 7.82 -14.41 -10.72
C SER A 36 8.80 -13.42 -11.35
N ALA A 37 8.37 -12.16 -11.53
CA ALA A 37 9.31 -11.06 -11.46
C ALA A 37 9.83 -11.08 -10.02
N LEU A 38 10.98 -11.71 -9.82
CA LEU A 38 11.69 -11.68 -8.53
C LEU A 38 11.91 -10.21 -8.18
N SER A 39 11.07 -9.66 -7.30
CA SER A 39 11.37 -8.40 -6.64
C SER A 39 12.78 -8.53 -6.06
N PRO A 40 13.66 -7.54 -6.25
CA PRO A 40 14.99 -7.61 -5.67
C PRO A 40 14.87 -7.83 -4.16
N SER A 41 15.55 -8.84 -3.63
CA SER A 41 15.57 -9.10 -2.18
C SER A 41 16.64 -8.23 -1.52
N LEU A 42 16.47 -7.97 -0.21
CA LEU A 42 17.45 -7.25 0.60
C LEU A 42 18.80 -7.97 0.71
N GLY A 43 18.85 -9.26 0.37
CA GLY A 43 20.03 -10.11 0.54
C GLY A 43 20.03 -10.77 1.90
N ASP A 44 21.22 -10.89 2.52
CA ASP A 44 21.38 -11.47 3.85
C ASP A 44 20.95 -10.48 4.93
N VAL A 45 19.90 -10.82 5.67
CA VAL A 45 19.34 -10.05 6.79
C VAL A 45 19.48 -10.77 8.13
N SER A 46 20.23 -11.87 8.19
CA SER A 46 20.31 -12.75 9.37
C SER A 46 20.80 -12.04 10.63
N ALA A 47 21.68 -11.05 10.49
CA ALA A 47 22.13 -10.22 11.62
C ALA A 47 20.99 -9.38 12.22
N PHE A 48 20.10 -8.82 11.39
CA PHE A 48 18.95 -8.07 11.86
C PHE A 48 17.93 -8.98 12.53
N GLU A 49 17.64 -10.15 11.92
CA GLU A 49 16.75 -11.16 12.48
C GLU A 49 17.21 -11.65 13.86
N ALA A 50 18.52 -11.83 14.04
CA ALA A 50 19.11 -12.20 15.32
C ALA A 50 18.86 -11.12 16.39
N ILE A 51 19.08 -9.83 16.08
CA ILE A 51 18.84 -8.74 17.03
C ILE A 51 17.36 -8.63 17.38
N VAL A 52 16.45 -8.80 16.41
CA VAL A 52 15.00 -8.80 16.66
C VAL A 52 14.60 -9.97 17.56
N THR A 53 15.13 -11.17 17.32
CA THR A 53 14.87 -12.35 18.15
C THR A 53 15.38 -12.17 19.59
N ASP A 54 16.56 -11.58 19.76
CA ASP A 54 17.09 -11.24 21.07
C ASP A 54 16.19 -10.22 21.78
N THR A 55 15.74 -9.20 21.05
CA THR A 55 14.84 -8.17 21.58
C THR A 55 13.51 -8.77 22.05
N GLN A 56 12.89 -9.67 21.27
CA GLN A 56 11.69 -10.40 21.65
C GLN A 56 11.93 -11.25 22.91
N THR A 57 13.06 -11.95 22.96
CA THR A 57 13.40 -12.79 24.11
C THR A 57 13.51 -11.96 25.38
N ILE A 58 14.17 -10.80 25.32
CA ILE A 58 14.30 -9.88 26.44
C ILE A 58 12.92 -9.30 26.81
N ALA A 59 12.14 -8.81 25.85
CA ALA A 59 10.83 -8.21 26.08
C ALA A 59 9.86 -9.19 26.78
N ARG A 60 9.87 -10.48 26.40
CA ARG A 60 9.05 -11.52 27.04
C ARG A 60 9.39 -11.79 28.50
N THR A 61 10.57 -11.39 28.98
CA THR A 61 10.91 -11.44 30.41
C THR A 61 10.31 -10.27 31.22
N GLY A 62 9.74 -9.28 30.54
CA GLY A 62 9.24 -8.03 31.13
C GLY A 62 10.28 -6.92 31.23
N ASP A 63 11.54 -7.17 30.84
CA ASP A 63 12.61 -6.16 30.85
C ASP A 63 12.58 -5.30 29.57
N LEU A 64 11.61 -4.37 29.51
CA LEU A 64 11.45 -3.49 28.35
C LEU A 64 12.59 -2.47 28.19
N VAL A 65 13.31 -2.15 29.27
CA VAL A 65 14.47 -1.25 29.22
C VAL A 65 15.65 -1.95 28.52
N ALA A 66 15.91 -3.21 28.85
CA ALA A 66 16.90 -3.99 28.12
C ALA A 66 16.49 -4.26 26.68
N ALA A 67 15.19 -4.45 26.41
CA ALA A 67 14.67 -4.59 25.04
C ALA A 67 14.87 -3.30 24.23
N GLU A 68 14.61 -2.12 24.81
CA GLU A 68 14.88 -0.82 24.18
C GLU A 68 16.36 -0.63 23.84
N LYS A 69 17.26 -1.09 24.72
CA LYS A 69 18.69 -1.08 24.43
C LYS A 69 19.03 -1.97 23.24
N ARG A 70 18.47 -3.19 23.19
CA ARG A 70 18.73 -4.14 22.10
C ARG A 70 18.16 -3.67 20.77
N ILE A 71 16.98 -3.04 20.76
CA ILE A 71 16.41 -2.47 19.53
C ILE A 71 17.20 -1.26 19.02
N THR A 72 17.92 -0.56 19.89
CA THR A 72 18.86 0.51 19.48
C THR A 72 20.11 -0.05 18.77
N ASP A 73 20.56 -1.26 19.14
CA ASP A 73 21.59 -1.97 18.37
C ASP A 73 21.09 -2.27 16.94
N LEU A 74 19.80 -2.62 16.80
CA LEU A 74 19.19 -2.85 15.48
C LEU A 74 19.22 -1.58 14.64
N GLU A 75 18.70 -0.46 15.16
CA GLU A 75 18.68 0.85 14.48
C GLU A 75 20.08 1.22 13.98
N THR A 76 21.10 1.13 14.84
CA THR A 76 22.49 1.42 14.48
C THR A 76 22.99 0.56 13.31
N SER A 77 22.68 -0.74 13.34
CA SER A 77 23.08 -1.68 12.29
C SER A 77 22.30 -1.47 10.98
N TRP A 78 21.01 -1.14 11.08
CA TRP A 78 20.13 -0.86 9.95
C TRP A 78 20.56 0.42 9.24
N ASP A 79 20.78 1.52 9.98
CA ASP A 79 21.25 2.81 9.45
C ASP A 79 22.56 2.67 8.65
N THR A 80 23.48 1.85 9.17
CA THR A 80 24.76 1.58 8.50
C THR A 80 24.56 0.89 7.15
N ALA A 81 23.55 0.04 7.02
CA ALA A 81 23.25 -0.73 5.81
C ALA A 81 22.20 -0.09 4.90
N ALA A 82 21.40 0.86 5.41
CA ALA A 82 20.16 1.33 4.82
C ALA A 82 20.32 1.80 3.38
N ALA A 83 21.30 2.67 3.11
CA ALA A 83 21.52 3.19 1.75
C ALA A 83 21.83 2.09 0.72
N ALA A 84 22.61 1.08 1.11
CA ALA A 84 22.96 -0.04 0.22
C ALA A 84 21.77 -0.99 0.02
N LEU A 85 20.99 -1.24 1.07
CA LEU A 85 19.77 -2.05 1.03
C LEU A 85 18.68 -1.39 0.19
N GLN A 86 18.45 -0.09 0.38
CA GLN A 86 17.49 0.71 -0.37
C GLN A 86 17.83 0.75 -1.86
N ALA A 87 19.10 0.95 -2.22
CA ALA A 87 19.55 0.94 -3.61
C ALA A 87 19.35 -0.43 -4.28
N LYS A 88 19.45 -1.52 -3.51
CA LYS A 88 19.25 -2.89 -3.99
C LYS A 88 17.77 -3.22 -4.17
N ALA A 89 16.94 -2.89 -3.18
CA ALA A 89 15.58 -3.37 -3.05
C ALA A 89 14.67 -2.31 -2.41
N PRO A 90 14.31 -1.21 -3.11
CA PRO A 90 13.66 -0.05 -2.50
C PRO A 90 12.29 -0.37 -1.88
N ALA A 91 11.50 -1.23 -2.52
CA ALA A 91 10.19 -1.64 -2.00
C ALA A 91 10.32 -2.52 -0.74
N ALA A 92 11.18 -3.55 -0.78
CA ALA A 92 11.42 -4.42 0.37
C ALA A 92 12.05 -3.65 1.54
N TRP A 93 12.98 -2.74 1.23
CA TRP A 93 13.59 -1.84 2.20
C TRP A 93 12.52 -0.99 2.89
N GLY A 94 11.64 -0.33 2.14
CA GLY A 94 10.60 0.53 2.72
C GLY A 94 9.63 -0.20 3.65
N MET A 95 9.31 -1.47 3.35
CA MET A 95 8.45 -2.28 4.23
C MET A 95 9.16 -2.64 5.54
N VAL A 96 10.42 -3.05 5.48
CA VAL A 96 11.20 -3.33 6.70
C VAL A 96 11.43 -2.05 7.51
N ASP A 97 11.71 -0.93 6.84
CA ASP A 97 11.96 0.38 7.46
C ASP A 97 10.74 0.84 8.28
N ALA A 98 9.54 0.82 7.68
CA ALA A 98 8.30 1.16 8.38
C ALA A 98 8.00 0.23 9.57
N SER A 99 8.27 -1.07 9.42
CA SER A 99 8.08 -2.06 10.50
C SER A 99 9.10 -1.88 11.63
N ALA A 100 10.34 -1.50 11.30
CA ALA A 100 11.39 -1.17 12.26
C ALA A 100 11.02 0.10 13.05
N ASP A 101 10.57 1.15 12.38
CA ASP A 101 10.08 2.39 13.00
C ASP A 101 8.94 2.12 13.98
N ALA A 102 7.99 1.25 13.62
CA ALA A 102 6.90 0.85 14.51
C ALA A 102 7.42 0.14 15.77
N ALA A 103 8.42 -0.75 15.63
CA ALA A 103 9.06 -1.42 16.77
C ALA A 103 9.85 -0.44 17.65
N PHE A 104 10.60 0.49 17.06
CA PHE A 104 11.31 1.54 17.79
C PHE A 104 10.33 2.43 18.59
N SER A 105 9.27 2.88 17.94
CA SER A 105 8.21 3.70 18.56
C SER A 105 7.53 2.98 19.73
N ALA A 106 7.19 1.69 19.56
CA ALA A 106 6.56 0.91 20.62
C ALA A 106 7.44 0.75 21.87
N LEU A 107 8.74 0.50 21.69
CA LEU A 107 9.70 0.33 22.79
C LEU A 107 10.11 1.66 23.44
N ARG A 108 10.11 2.77 22.69
CA ARG A 108 10.51 4.11 23.17
C ARG A 108 9.33 4.95 23.67
N ALA A 109 8.12 4.43 23.65
CA ALA A 109 6.97 5.10 24.25
C ALA A 109 7.28 5.43 25.72
N HIS A 110 6.80 6.58 26.23
CA HIS A 110 7.02 6.97 27.63
C HIS A 110 6.63 5.86 28.64
N THR A 111 5.62 5.08 28.29
CA THR A 111 5.22 3.89 29.03
C THR A 111 4.95 2.77 28.02
N PRO A 112 5.96 1.96 27.68
CA PRO A 112 5.84 0.91 26.67
C PRO A 112 4.80 -0.12 27.10
N ASP A 113 3.87 -0.43 26.19
CA ASP A 113 2.86 -1.47 26.39
C ASP A 113 3.45 -2.82 25.95
N PRO A 114 3.60 -3.81 26.84
CA PRO A 114 4.19 -5.10 26.50
C PRO A 114 3.51 -5.81 25.33
N ALA A 115 2.18 -5.70 25.21
CA ALA A 115 1.44 -6.35 24.14
C ALA A 115 1.68 -5.67 22.79
N LYS A 116 1.78 -4.34 22.78
CA LYS A 116 2.11 -3.58 21.56
C LYS A 116 3.57 -3.81 21.13
N VAL A 117 4.49 -3.90 22.09
CA VAL A 117 5.90 -4.23 21.82
C VAL A 117 6.01 -5.62 21.19
N GLU A 118 5.39 -6.65 21.78
CA GLU A 118 5.42 -8.01 21.23
C GLU A 118 4.81 -8.08 19.82
N ALA A 119 3.71 -7.36 19.59
CA ALA A 119 3.07 -7.29 18.28
C ALA A 119 3.98 -6.61 17.24
N ALA A 120 4.58 -5.47 17.57
CA ALA A 120 5.46 -4.74 16.67
C ALA A 120 6.74 -5.54 16.35
N LEU A 121 7.36 -6.17 17.35
CA LEU A 121 8.53 -7.02 17.15
C LEU A 121 8.20 -8.28 16.33
N SER A 122 7.00 -8.84 16.48
CA SER A 122 6.55 -9.99 15.68
C SER A 122 6.30 -9.59 14.22
N ALA A 123 5.71 -8.41 14.00
CA ALA A 123 5.54 -7.85 12.67
C ALA A 123 6.90 -7.63 11.99
N LEU A 124 7.84 -6.98 12.68
CA LEU A 124 9.19 -6.76 12.16
C LEU A 124 9.92 -8.07 11.83
N ALA A 125 9.84 -9.09 12.68
CA ALA A 125 10.42 -10.40 12.40
C ALA A 125 9.82 -11.02 11.13
N ALA A 126 8.50 -10.96 10.96
CA ALA A 126 7.82 -11.47 9.77
C ALA A 126 8.24 -10.70 8.51
N THR A 127 8.29 -9.36 8.57
CA THR A 127 8.71 -8.51 7.45
C THR A 127 10.19 -8.72 7.11
N LEU A 128 11.08 -8.98 8.07
CA LEU A 128 12.48 -9.30 7.76
C LEU A 128 12.62 -10.63 7.01
N SER A 129 11.94 -11.68 7.48
CA SER A 129 12.03 -13.01 6.87
C SER A 129 11.34 -13.08 5.50
N ASN A 130 10.29 -12.28 5.30
CA ASN A 130 9.61 -12.19 4.02
C ASN A 130 9.05 -10.77 3.82
N PRO A 131 9.88 -9.82 3.37
CA PRO A 131 9.45 -8.42 3.23
C PRO A 131 8.34 -8.29 2.19
N THR A 132 8.30 -9.19 1.21
CA THR A 132 7.25 -9.26 0.19
C THR A 132 6.06 -10.15 0.60
N ALA A 133 6.03 -10.71 1.82
CA ALA A 133 4.91 -11.51 2.30
C ALA A 133 3.63 -10.70 2.30
N ASP A 134 3.66 -9.40 2.62
CA ASP A 134 2.44 -8.60 2.62
C ASP A 134 1.83 -8.43 1.22
N ILE A 135 2.61 -8.61 0.15
CA ILE A 135 2.10 -8.69 -1.23
C ILE A 135 1.34 -10.01 -1.48
N THR A 136 1.58 -11.07 -0.70
CA THR A 136 1.07 -12.44 -0.95
C THR A 136 0.21 -13.05 0.18
N ALA A 137 0.29 -12.53 1.41
CA ALA A 137 -0.38 -13.05 2.62
C ALA A 137 -1.30 -12.04 3.32
N SER A 138 -1.18 -10.73 3.00
CA SER A 138 -2.09 -9.67 3.46
C SER A 138 -2.91 -9.06 2.31
N ALA A 139 -3.18 -9.84 1.26
CA ALA A 139 -4.19 -9.48 0.26
C ALA A 139 -5.63 -9.63 0.82
N VAL A 140 -5.91 -9.01 1.96
CA VAL A 140 -7.22 -8.39 2.13
C VAL A 140 -6.94 -6.91 2.09
N VAL A 141 -6.82 -6.39 0.86
CA VAL A 141 -7.11 -4.98 0.61
C VAL A 141 -8.39 -4.69 1.38
N GLN A 142 -8.31 -3.85 2.42
CA GLN A 142 -9.52 -3.46 3.11
C GLN A 142 -10.31 -2.70 2.06
N THR A 143 -11.48 -3.24 1.72
CA THR A 143 -12.35 -2.63 0.73
C THR A 143 -13.59 -2.13 1.42
N LEU A 144 -13.93 -0.86 1.17
CA LEU A 144 -15.23 -0.31 1.49
C LEU A 144 -15.99 -0.17 0.18
N ASN A 145 -17.09 -0.92 0.06
CA ASN A 145 -17.92 -0.95 -1.14
C ASN A 145 -17.15 -1.28 -2.44
N GLY A 146 -16.09 -2.10 -2.34
CA GLY A 146 -15.24 -2.47 -3.48
C GLY A 146 -14.14 -1.46 -3.82
N ILE A 147 -13.97 -0.39 -3.03
CA ILE A 147 -12.86 0.57 -3.15
C ILE A 147 -11.77 0.22 -2.14
N ALA A 148 -10.54 0.09 -2.61
CA ALA A 148 -9.37 -0.13 -1.77
C ALA A 148 -9.12 1.10 -0.88
N ILE A 149 -9.04 0.89 0.45
CA ILE A 149 -8.64 1.92 1.43
C ILE A 149 -7.23 1.67 1.99
N THR A 150 -6.57 0.62 1.53
CA THR A 150 -5.19 0.33 1.88
C THR A 150 -4.39 0.00 0.63
N ASP A 151 -3.10 0.26 0.65
CA ASP A 151 -2.18 -0.19 -0.37
C ASP A 151 -2.03 -1.73 -0.38
N ALA A 152 -1.25 -2.23 -1.32
CA ALA A 152 -0.97 -3.67 -1.45
C ALA A 152 -0.15 -4.24 -0.27
N ALA A 153 0.38 -3.37 0.60
CA ALA A 153 1.07 -3.73 1.84
C ALA A 153 0.16 -3.58 3.08
N GLY A 154 -1.13 -3.23 2.90
CA GLY A 154 -2.08 -3.06 4.00
C GLY A 154 -1.97 -1.73 4.76
N HIS A 155 -1.11 -0.81 4.32
CA HIS A 155 -1.03 0.53 4.89
C HIS A 155 -2.19 1.39 4.40
N PRO A 156 -2.74 2.29 5.23
CA PRO A 156 -3.67 3.32 4.77
C PRO A 156 -3.09 4.08 3.58
N LEU A 157 -3.93 4.38 2.59
CA LEU A 157 -3.47 5.17 1.45
C LEU A 157 -3.19 6.60 1.93
N PRO A 158 -2.18 7.29 1.39
CA PRO A 158 -2.00 8.70 1.66
C PRO A 158 -3.28 9.47 1.31
N CYS A 159 -3.82 10.24 2.26
CA CYS A 159 -5.13 10.87 2.13
C CYS A 159 -5.26 11.78 0.89
N GLU A 160 -4.15 12.39 0.44
CA GLU A 160 -4.09 13.20 -0.78
C GLU A 160 -4.34 12.42 -2.07
N LEU A 161 -3.98 11.12 -2.12
CA LEU A 161 -4.21 10.28 -3.30
C LEU A 161 -5.70 9.97 -3.47
N MET A 162 -6.36 9.53 -2.39
CA MET A 162 -7.80 9.23 -2.40
C MET A 162 -8.64 10.48 -2.70
N LEU A 163 -8.25 11.64 -2.14
CA LEU A 163 -8.89 12.92 -2.45
C LEU A 163 -8.65 13.35 -3.90
N SER A 164 -7.50 13.05 -4.49
CA SER A 164 -7.22 13.30 -5.90
C SER A 164 -8.13 12.45 -6.80
N ASP A 165 -8.22 11.15 -6.55
CA ASP A 165 -9.07 10.23 -7.32
C ASP A 165 -10.56 10.65 -7.28
N LEU A 166 -11.01 11.11 -6.12
CA LEU A 166 -12.37 11.64 -5.96
C LEU A 166 -12.60 12.90 -6.81
N ARG A 167 -11.64 13.83 -6.82
CA ARG A 167 -11.71 15.04 -7.66
C ARG A 167 -11.68 14.70 -9.14
N ASP A 168 -10.86 13.74 -9.55
CA ASP A 168 -10.77 13.30 -10.94
C ASP A 168 -12.07 12.62 -11.40
N GLY A 169 -12.68 11.81 -10.55
CA GLY A 169 -13.98 11.20 -10.82
C GLY A 169 -15.12 12.22 -10.93
N LEU A 170 -15.09 13.28 -10.11
CA LEU A 170 -16.02 14.42 -10.21
C LEU A 170 -15.79 15.23 -11.49
N ALA A 171 -14.53 15.52 -11.84
CA ALA A 171 -14.16 16.22 -13.07
C ALA A 171 -14.56 15.43 -14.34
N ALA A 172 -14.53 14.10 -14.26
CA ALA A 172 -15.03 13.20 -15.31
C ALA A 172 -16.57 13.07 -15.34
N ASN A 173 -17.29 13.87 -14.55
CA ASN A 173 -18.76 13.91 -14.48
C ASN A 173 -19.41 12.54 -14.17
N ARG A 174 -18.72 11.72 -13.36
CA ARG A 174 -19.21 10.37 -12.97
C ARG A 174 -20.22 10.41 -11.83
N ALA A 175 -20.37 11.55 -11.15
CA ALA A 175 -21.33 11.71 -10.07
C ALA A 175 -22.77 11.75 -10.61
N PRO A 176 -23.67 10.85 -10.16
CA PRO A 176 -25.07 10.95 -10.50
C PRO A 176 -25.69 12.16 -9.79
N ALA A 177 -26.62 12.84 -10.46
CA ALA A 177 -27.20 14.11 -9.99
C ALA A 177 -27.84 14.02 -8.59
N ASN A 178 -28.37 12.84 -8.23
CA ASN A 178 -28.98 12.60 -6.92
C ASN A 178 -27.96 12.32 -5.78
N ALA A 179 -26.69 12.06 -6.09
CA ALA A 179 -25.64 11.78 -5.10
C ALA A 179 -24.66 12.95 -4.89
N GLN A 180 -24.75 14.00 -5.71
CA GLN A 180 -23.83 15.15 -5.68
C GLN A 180 -23.66 15.77 -4.28
N GLN A 181 -24.76 16.02 -3.57
CA GLN A 181 -24.70 16.60 -2.23
C GLN A 181 -24.03 15.65 -1.23
N LYS A 182 -24.32 14.35 -1.30
CA LYS A 182 -23.70 13.34 -0.43
C LYS A 182 -22.21 13.18 -0.71
N ILE A 183 -21.79 13.27 -1.97
CA ILE A 183 -20.37 13.24 -2.35
C ILE A 183 -19.65 14.49 -1.80
N ALA A 184 -20.26 15.66 -1.91
CA ALA A 184 -19.69 16.90 -1.36
C ALA A 184 -19.51 16.83 0.17
N ASP A 185 -20.51 16.31 0.89
CA ASP A 185 -20.44 16.14 2.35
C ASP A 185 -19.33 15.15 2.77
N LEU A 186 -19.17 14.05 2.02
CA LEU A 186 -18.12 13.06 2.26
C LEU A 186 -16.73 13.61 1.93
N GLN A 187 -16.60 14.38 0.84
CA GLN A 187 -15.36 15.07 0.50
C GLN A 187 -14.94 16.04 1.60
N ALA A 188 -15.86 16.86 2.11
CA ALA A 188 -15.58 17.80 3.20
C ALA A 188 -15.10 17.08 4.47
N LYS A 189 -15.76 15.99 4.87
CA LYS A 189 -15.35 15.16 6.01
C LYS A 189 -13.98 14.52 5.79
N SER A 190 -13.72 14.01 4.59
CA SER A 190 -12.42 13.42 4.26
C SER A 190 -11.30 14.46 4.36
N THR A 191 -11.51 15.67 3.86
CA THR A 191 -10.54 16.78 3.97
C THR A 191 -10.32 17.20 5.42
N GLU A 192 -11.38 17.25 6.24
CA GLU A 192 -11.26 17.55 7.66
C GLU A 192 -10.42 16.51 8.42
N ARG A 193 -10.61 15.21 8.16
CA ARG A 193 -9.82 14.13 8.80
C ARG A 193 -8.37 14.09 8.30
N CYS A 194 -8.15 14.29 7.01
CA CYS A 194 -6.82 14.37 6.40
C CYS A 194 -6.01 15.54 6.99
N ASN A 195 -6.62 16.72 7.15
CA ASN A 195 -5.97 17.85 7.84
C ASN A 195 -5.66 17.59 9.33
N ALA A 196 -6.36 16.63 9.94
CA ALA A 196 -6.17 16.23 11.33
C ALA A 196 -5.22 15.04 11.50
N ASP A 197 -4.52 14.62 10.43
CA ASP A 197 -3.62 13.46 10.42
C ASP A 197 -4.32 12.14 10.82
N ASP A 198 -5.63 12.06 10.60
CA ASP A 198 -6.43 10.85 10.80
C ASP A 198 -6.77 10.20 9.46
N ASP A 199 -5.72 9.66 8.82
CA ASP A 199 -5.78 9.07 7.50
C ASP A 199 -6.83 7.97 7.39
N ARG A 200 -6.95 7.13 8.44
CA ARG A 200 -7.89 6.02 8.43
C ARG A 200 -9.34 6.48 8.24
N ARG A 201 -9.78 7.52 8.96
CA ARG A 201 -11.14 8.02 8.78
C ARG A 201 -11.28 8.86 7.51
N ALA A 202 -10.21 9.50 7.05
CA ALA A 202 -10.21 10.20 5.78
C ALA A 202 -10.47 9.21 4.61
N ASP A 203 -9.76 8.09 4.59
CA ASP A 203 -9.89 7.03 3.60
C ASP A 203 -11.28 6.40 3.61
N ASP A 204 -11.85 6.17 4.79
CA ASP A 204 -13.23 5.66 4.92
C ASP A 204 -14.26 6.59 4.26
N PHE A 205 -14.11 7.92 4.40
CA PHE A 205 -15.00 8.89 3.77
C PHE A 205 -14.77 9.00 2.27
N SER A 206 -13.51 8.98 1.82
CA SER A 206 -13.17 9.00 0.39
C SER A 206 -13.67 7.76 -0.34
N ALA A 207 -13.53 6.57 0.23
CA ALA A 207 -14.04 5.34 -0.35
C ALA A 207 -15.57 5.33 -0.46
N GLN A 208 -16.28 5.86 0.55
CA GLN A 208 -17.73 6.05 0.46
C GLN A 208 -18.13 7.00 -0.66
N ALA A 209 -17.36 8.07 -0.89
CA ALA A 209 -17.63 9.03 -1.95
C ALA A 209 -17.36 8.43 -3.35
N LEU A 210 -16.23 7.74 -3.49
CA LEU A 210 -15.84 7.03 -4.72
C LEU A 210 -16.86 5.95 -5.10
N ALA A 211 -17.39 5.21 -4.13
CA ALA A 211 -18.44 4.23 -4.36
C ALA A 211 -19.75 4.84 -4.93
N LEU A 212 -20.00 6.13 -4.71
CA LEU A 212 -21.15 6.84 -5.28
C LEU A 212 -20.89 7.34 -6.71
N LEU A 213 -19.62 7.35 -7.17
CA LEU A 213 -19.24 7.70 -8.54
C LEU A 213 -19.35 6.51 -9.51
N THR A 214 -19.38 5.28 -9.02
CA THR A 214 -19.45 4.08 -9.85
C THR A 214 -20.91 3.71 -10.17
N PRO A 215 -21.33 3.68 -11.44
CA PRO A 215 -22.68 3.26 -11.79
C PRO A 215 -22.80 1.73 -11.64
N GLY A 216 -23.36 1.27 -10.52
CA GLY A 216 -23.95 -0.06 -10.39
C GLY A 216 -23.08 -1.15 -9.74
N SER A 217 -22.81 -1.04 -8.44
CA SER A 217 -22.69 -2.22 -7.57
C SER A 217 -24.03 -2.44 -6.86
N ALA A 218 -25.05 -2.76 -7.66
CA ALA A 218 -26.24 -3.40 -7.14
C ALA A 218 -25.79 -4.70 -6.46
N GLN A 219 -26.10 -4.79 -5.17
CA GLN A 219 -26.00 -5.97 -4.33
C GLN A 219 -26.28 -7.24 -5.13
N VAL A 220 -25.24 -8.05 -5.39
CA VAL A 220 -25.46 -9.48 -5.71
C VAL A 220 -25.90 -10.12 -4.40
N THR A 221 -27.20 -10.06 -4.18
CA THR A 221 -27.88 -10.61 -3.02
C THR A 221 -28.23 -12.06 -3.37
N LYS A 222 -27.49 -12.98 -2.74
CA LYS A 222 -27.79 -14.41 -2.52
C LYS A 222 -27.78 -15.37 -3.72
#